data_AF-A0A085LJY6-F1
#
_entry.id   AF-A0A085LJY6-F1
#
_cell.length_a   1.000
_cell.length_b   1.000
_cell.length_c   1.000
_cell.angle_alpha   90.00
_cell.angle_beta   90.00
_cell.angle_gamma   90.00
#
_symmetry.space_group_name_H-M   'P 1'
#
loop_
_entity.id
_entity.type
_entity.pdbx_description
1 polymer ?
#
loop_
_entity_poly.entity_id
_entity_poly.type
_entity_poly.pdbx_seq_one_letter_code
_entity_poly.pdbx_strand_id
1 'polypeptide(L)'
;MVRNDKIRLPPQEKPDVIYEVLCSCSASYIGETGNSLSQRFSQHLSCLNHYKNALSDLQGQETKRRGRPRKTQPQAAVDVAVKASAIVEHASHCDGQFVPQVICHEEDFQLRKIKEALFIRHNEVINRDKGKEVSDIWTNLITREKLCKTTSYPLFSPIKQTVSLHTNISALKTERVSSQSYAVVVYCYQ
;
A
#
# COMPACT_ATOMS: atom_id res chain seq x y z
N MET A 1 32.95 20.01 -4.16
CA MET A 1 32.25 19.07 -5.07
C MET A 1 31.64 17.97 -4.21
N VAL A 2 30.41 18.18 -3.73
CA VAL A 2 29.73 17.25 -2.80
C VAL A 2 29.29 16.03 -3.62
N ARG A 3 29.73 14.85 -3.21
CA ARG A 3 29.39 13.58 -3.86
C ARG A 3 27.89 13.35 -3.68
N ASN A 4 27.17 13.29 -4.79
CA ASN A 4 25.77 12.91 -4.82
C ASN A 4 25.68 11.38 -4.69
N ASP A 5 25.99 10.88 -3.50
CA ASP A 5 25.79 9.48 -3.17
C ASP A 5 24.28 9.26 -3.14
N LYS A 6 23.72 8.66 -4.19
CA LYS A 6 22.30 8.31 -4.29
C LYS A 6 21.98 7.41 -3.10
N ILE A 7 21.41 7.98 -2.04
CA ILE A 7 20.92 7.23 -0.89
C ILE A 7 19.97 6.16 -1.45
N ARG A 8 20.31 4.90 -1.22
CA ARG A 8 19.52 3.76 -1.70
C ARG A 8 18.27 3.67 -0.83
N LEU A 9 17.26 4.48 -1.17
CA LEU A 9 15.97 4.46 -0.49
C LEU A 9 15.33 3.07 -0.60
N PRO A 10 14.67 2.58 0.47
CA PRO A 10 13.90 1.35 0.40
C PRO A 10 12.80 1.49 -0.67
N PRO A 11 12.35 0.39 -1.30
CA PRO A 11 11.42 0.45 -2.43
C PRO A 11 10.14 1.27 -2.17
N GLN A 12 9.62 1.31 -0.93
CA GLN A 12 8.41 2.06 -0.58
C GLN A 12 8.61 3.59 -0.55
N GLU A 13 9.85 4.06 -0.45
CA GLU A 13 10.19 5.49 -0.37
C GLU A 13 10.55 6.08 -1.73
N LYS A 14 10.73 5.23 -2.75
CA LYS A 14 11.01 5.70 -4.10
C LYS A 14 9.76 6.30 -4.76
N PRO A 15 9.89 7.45 -5.43
CA PRO A 15 8.83 8.00 -6.28
C PRO A 15 8.64 7.16 -7.54
N ASP A 16 7.71 7.58 -8.39
CA ASP A 16 7.52 7.03 -9.74
C ASP A 16 7.26 5.52 -9.76
N VAL A 17 6.26 5.11 -8.97
CA VAL A 17 5.88 3.70 -8.80
C VAL A 17 4.46 3.42 -9.22
N ILE A 18 4.25 2.21 -9.75
CA ILE A 18 2.96 1.55 -9.79
C ILE A 18 2.85 0.71 -8.52
N TYR A 19 1.75 0.83 -7.80
CA TYR A 19 1.53 0.18 -6.52
C TYR A 19 0.17 -0.51 -6.46
N GLU A 20 0.07 -1.43 -5.53
CA GLU A 20 -1.15 -2.13 -5.19
C GLU A 20 -1.45 -1.91 -3.70
N VAL A 21 -2.73 -1.76 -3.37
CA VAL A 21 -3.23 -1.79 -2.00
C VAL A 21 -4.13 -3.00 -1.86
N LEU A 22 -3.67 -3.97 -1.08
CA LEU A 22 -4.38 -5.21 -0.80
C LEU A 22 -5.25 -5.05 0.44
N CYS A 23 -6.50 -5.45 0.35
CA CYS A 23 -7.38 -5.62 1.50
C CYS A 23 -7.27 -7.07 2.00
N SER A 24 -7.41 -7.29 3.31
CA SER A 24 -7.47 -8.64 3.88
C SER A 24 -8.64 -9.49 3.37
N CYS A 25 -9.63 -8.90 2.69
CA CYS A 25 -10.69 -9.62 1.97
C CYS A 25 -10.29 -10.09 0.56
N SER A 26 -9.02 -9.95 0.18
CA SER A 26 -8.44 -10.24 -1.14
C SER A 26 -8.78 -9.25 -2.26
N ALA A 27 -9.57 -8.21 -1.96
CA ALA A 27 -9.75 -7.11 -2.90
C ALA A 27 -8.45 -6.31 -3.07
N SER A 28 -8.16 -5.88 -4.30
CA SER A 28 -6.97 -5.07 -4.60
C SER A 28 -7.33 -3.77 -5.30
N TYR A 29 -6.60 -2.71 -4.98
CA TYR A 29 -6.63 -1.44 -5.68
C TYR A 29 -5.26 -1.21 -6.32
N ILE A 30 -5.23 -0.78 -7.57
CA ILE A 30 -3.97 -0.50 -8.28
C ILE A 30 -3.92 0.97 -8.66
N GLY A 31 -2.77 1.62 -8.46
CA GLY A 31 -2.60 3.01 -8.88
C GLY A 31 -1.16 3.32 -9.24
N GLU A 32 -0.96 4.45 -9.91
CA GLU A 32 0.36 5.05 -10.08
C GLU A 32 0.57 6.31 -9.24
N THR A 33 1.84 6.65 -9.04
CA THR A 33 2.22 7.88 -8.38
C THR A 33 3.61 8.35 -8.80
N GLY A 34 3.75 9.66 -9.00
CA GLY A 34 5.06 10.34 -9.06
C GLY A 34 5.65 10.68 -7.68
N ASN A 35 4.87 10.54 -6.60
CA ASN A 35 5.34 10.64 -5.21
C ASN A 35 5.66 9.25 -4.65
N SER A 36 6.18 9.16 -3.42
CA SER A 36 6.40 7.86 -2.77
C SER A 36 5.07 7.11 -2.49
N LEU A 37 5.15 5.78 -2.39
CA LEU A 37 4.01 4.95 -1.99
C LEU A 37 3.47 5.36 -0.62
N SER A 38 4.34 5.66 0.34
CA SER A 38 3.94 6.09 1.69
C SER A 38 3.11 7.38 1.67
N GLN A 39 3.48 8.35 0.82
CA GLN A 39 2.75 9.61 0.67
C GLN A 39 1.38 9.40 0.04
N ARG A 40 1.24 8.49 -0.94
CA ARG A 40 -0.08 8.18 -1.51
C ARG A 40 -0.95 7.41 -0.55
N PHE A 41 -0.37 6.44 0.15
CA PHE A 41 -1.12 5.66 1.11
C PHE A 41 -1.62 6.55 2.27
N SER A 42 -0.84 7.51 2.74
CA SER A 42 -1.30 8.47 3.75
C SER A 42 -2.45 9.35 3.27
N GLN A 43 -2.52 9.69 1.97
CA GLN A 43 -3.68 10.38 1.38
C GLN A 43 -4.93 9.50 1.44
N HIS A 44 -4.82 8.21 1.08
CA HIS A 44 -5.94 7.26 1.22
C HIS A 44 -6.39 7.09 2.69
N LEU A 45 -5.44 6.99 3.62
CA LEU A 45 -5.75 6.95 5.06
C LEU A 45 -6.44 8.22 5.55
N SER A 46 -6.05 9.39 5.04
CA SER A 46 -6.72 10.65 5.34
C SER A 46 -8.19 10.63 4.91
N CYS A 47 -8.47 10.15 3.68
CA CYS A 47 -9.85 9.97 3.21
C CYS A 47 -10.64 8.97 4.07
N LEU A 48 -10.03 7.86 4.50
CA LEU A 48 -10.64 6.90 5.43
C LEU A 48 -10.97 7.52 6.78
N ASN A 49 -10.07 8.34 7.34
CA ASN A 49 -10.31 9.05 8.58
C ASN A 49 -11.45 10.07 8.44
N HIS A 50 -11.53 10.78 7.31
CA HIS A 50 -12.65 11.66 7.02
C HIS A 50 -14.00 10.93 6.96
N TYR A 51 -14.02 9.72 6.38
CA TYR A 51 -15.19 8.85 6.36
C TYR A 51 -15.58 8.37 7.76
N LYS A 52 -14.63 7.84 8.54
CA LYS A 52 -14.88 7.40 9.93
C LYS A 52 -15.43 8.53 10.79
N ASN A 53 -14.86 9.74 10.68
CA ASN A 53 -15.36 10.91 11.39
C ASN A 53 -16.79 11.29 10.95
N ALA A 54 -17.12 11.20 9.65
CA ALA A 54 -18.47 11.46 9.16
C ALA A 54 -19.48 10.39 9.65
N LEU A 55 -19.06 9.13 9.76
CA LEU A 55 -19.88 8.07 10.37
C LEU A 55 -20.13 8.32 11.86
N SER A 56 -19.11 8.69 12.63
CA SER A 56 -19.27 9.02 14.05
C SER A 56 -20.21 10.22 14.25
N ASP A 57 -20.14 11.23 13.37
CA ASP A 57 -21.07 12.37 13.34
C ASP A 57 -22.52 11.89 13.11
N LEU A 58 -22.72 10.99 12.14
CA LEU A 58 -24.04 10.43 11.80
C LEU A 58 -24.61 9.60 12.96
N GLN A 59 -23.77 8.85 13.67
CA GLN A 59 -24.16 8.00 14.81
C GLN A 59 -24.36 8.80 16.11
N GLY A 60 -24.07 10.10 16.12
CA GLY A 60 -24.18 10.94 17.31
C GLY A 60 -23.18 10.60 18.42
N GLN A 61 -22.10 9.87 18.08
CA GLN A 61 -21.08 9.42 19.05
C GLN A 61 -20.02 10.49 19.37
N GLU A 62 -20.18 11.71 18.86
CA GLU A 62 -19.19 12.75 19.00
C GLU A 62 -19.12 13.36 20.42
N THR A 63 -17.92 13.32 21.00
CA THR A 63 -17.54 14.17 22.14
C THR A 63 -17.34 15.61 21.65
N LYS A 64 -18.01 16.58 22.30
CA LYS A 64 -17.94 18.05 22.09
C LYS A 64 -16.75 18.53 21.23
N ARG A 65 -16.95 18.70 19.93
CA ARG A 65 -15.95 19.34 19.04
C ARG A 65 -15.71 20.80 19.45
N ARG A 66 -14.45 21.23 19.43
CA ARG A 66 -14.10 22.66 19.43
C ARG A 66 -14.22 23.19 17.99
N GLY A 67 -14.98 24.26 17.79
CA GLY A 67 -15.10 24.94 16.51
C GLY A 67 -16.51 24.91 15.91
N ARG A 68 -16.60 25.29 14.63
CA ARG A 68 -17.88 25.45 13.93
C ARG A 68 -18.45 24.08 13.51
N PRO A 69 -19.73 23.78 13.81
CA PRO A 69 -20.40 22.59 13.27
C PRO A 69 -20.36 22.56 11.74
N ARG A 70 -20.32 21.35 11.14
CA ARG A 70 -20.49 21.21 9.69
C ARG A 70 -21.83 21.78 9.27
N LYS A 71 -21.86 22.49 8.14
CA LYS A 71 -23.10 23.03 7.56
C LYS A 71 -23.92 21.97 6.83
N THR A 72 -23.26 20.92 6.34
CA THR A 72 -23.86 19.85 5.56
C THR A 72 -24.54 18.83 6.47
N GLN A 73 -25.65 18.25 6.01
CA GLN A 73 -26.32 17.16 6.73
C GLN A 73 -25.37 15.95 6.91
N PRO A 74 -25.41 15.24 8.06
CA PRO A 74 -24.50 14.14 8.35
C PRO A 74 -24.47 13.04 7.29
N GLN A 75 -25.64 12.63 6.77
CA GLN A 75 -25.73 11.61 5.73
C GLN A 75 -25.02 12.03 4.45
N ALA A 76 -25.29 13.25 3.95
CA ALA A 76 -24.63 13.78 2.77
C ALA A 76 -23.11 13.90 2.97
N ALA A 77 -22.64 14.16 4.19
CA ALA A 77 -21.22 14.18 4.49
C ALA A 77 -20.57 12.78 4.40
N VAL A 78 -21.28 11.73 4.80
CA VAL A 78 -20.86 10.33 4.62
C VAL A 78 -20.80 9.98 3.14
N ASP A 79 -21.86 10.29 2.38
CA ASP A 79 -21.93 9.97 0.96
C ASP A 79 -20.80 10.64 0.15
N VAL A 80 -20.46 11.89 0.50
CA VAL A 80 -19.31 12.60 -0.08
C VAL A 80 -17.99 11.93 0.29
N ALA A 81 -17.83 11.49 1.55
CA ALA A 81 -16.62 10.83 2.00
C ALA A 81 -16.40 9.47 1.31
N VAL A 82 -17.47 8.68 1.15
CA VAL A 82 -17.46 7.41 0.38
C VAL A 82 -16.97 7.63 -1.04
N LYS A 83 -17.47 8.69 -1.70
CA LYS A 83 -17.08 9.03 -3.07
C LYS A 83 -15.69 9.66 -3.19
N ALA A 84 -14.97 9.94 -2.11
CA ALA A 84 -13.65 10.55 -2.18
C ALA A 84 -12.55 9.61 -2.69
N SER A 85 -12.68 8.30 -2.49
CA SER A 85 -11.69 7.31 -2.92
C SER A 85 -12.31 5.91 -3.09
N ALA A 86 -11.85 5.15 -4.09
CA ALA A 86 -12.26 3.76 -4.28
C ALA A 86 -11.98 2.89 -3.04
N ILE A 87 -10.87 3.15 -2.33
CA ILE A 87 -10.53 2.46 -1.07
C ILE A 87 -11.57 2.75 0.03
N VAL A 88 -12.07 3.99 0.10
CA VAL A 88 -13.09 4.37 1.10
C VAL A 88 -14.44 3.73 0.76
N GLU A 89 -14.82 3.71 -0.51
CA GLU A 89 -16.03 3.03 -0.97
C GLU A 89 -15.99 1.51 -0.72
N HIS A 90 -14.83 0.89 -0.88
CA HIS A 90 -14.66 -0.50 -0.47
C HIS A 90 -14.76 -0.65 1.06
N ALA A 91 -14.10 0.22 1.82
CA ALA A 91 -14.12 0.19 3.28
C ALA A 91 -15.51 0.45 3.89
N SER A 92 -16.44 1.08 3.18
CA SER A 92 -17.82 1.23 3.66
C SER A 92 -18.61 -0.09 3.68
N HIS A 93 -18.09 -1.13 3.04
CA HIS A 93 -18.68 -2.46 2.95
C HIS A 93 -17.75 -3.56 3.48
N CYS A 94 -16.56 -3.20 3.98
CA CYS A 94 -15.53 -4.13 4.39
C CYS A 94 -14.66 -3.55 5.52
N ASP A 95 -14.50 -4.30 6.61
CA ASP A 95 -13.65 -3.92 7.75
C ASP A 95 -12.19 -4.41 7.61
N GLY A 96 -11.79 -4.79 6.40
CA GLY A 96 -10.47 -5.37 6.14
C GLY A 96 -9.31 -4.38 6.32
N GLN A 97 -8.15 -4.91 6.68
CA GLN A 97 -6.92 -4.11 6.77
C GLN A 97 -6.31 -3.92 5.38
N PHE A 98 -5.87 -2.69 5.09
CA PHE A 98 -5.17 -2.35 3.86
C PHE A 98 -3.64 -2.45 4.01
N VAL A 99 -2.99 -3.11 3.06
CA VAL A 99 -1.54 -3.26 2.99
C VAL A 99 -1.04 -2.74 1.63
N PRO A 100 -0.26 -1.64 1.61
CA PRO A 100 0.31 -1.11 0.37
C PRO A 100 1.59 -1.86 -0.01
N GLN A 101 1.76 -2.15 -1.30
CA GLN A 101 2.97 -2.74 -1.87
C GLN A 101 3.34 -2.11 -3.23
N VAL A 102 4.64 -2.02 -3.52
CA VAL A 102 5.11 -1.56 -4.84
C VAL A 102 5.06 -2.74 -5.81
N ILE A 103 4.43 -2.56 -6.96
CA ILE A 103 4.45 -3.54 -8.05
C ILE A 103 5.73 -3.36 -8.86
N CYS A 104 5.96 -2.16 -9.38
CA CYS A 104 7.16 -1.82 -10.14
C CYS A 104 7.44 -0.31 -10.16
N HIS A 105 8.66 0.04 -10.53
CA HIS A 105 9.11 1.41 -10.73
C HIS A 105 9.16 1.73 -12.23
N GLU A 106 8.75 2.94 -12.58
CA GLU A 106 8.76 3.45 -13.94
C GLU A 106 8.80 4.99 -13.90
N GLU A 107 9.91 5.59 -14.32
CA GLU A 107 10.12 7.05 -14.24
C GLU A 107 9.32 7.81 -15.29
N ASP A 108 9.07 7.19 -16.45
CA ASP A 108 8.29 7.81 -17.51
C ASP A 108 6.80 7.83 -17.15
N PHE A 109 6.25 9.04 -17.03
CA PHE A 109 4.85 9.24 -16.67
C PHE A 109 3.87 8.58 -17.66
N GLN A 110 4.14 8.62 -18.96
CA GLN A 110 3.24 8.02 -19.95
C GLN A 110 3.29 6.50 -19.87
N LEU A 111 4.48 5.92 -19.71
CA LEU A 111 4.63 4.47 -19.51
C LEU A 111 4.01 4.02 -18.19
N ARG A 112 4.08 4.81 -17.11
CA ARG A 112 3.34 4.53 -15.87
C ARG A 112 1.85 4.45 -16.08
N LYS A 113 1.25 5.44 -16.76
CA LYS A 113 -0.19 5.43 -17.04
C LYS A 113 -0.61 4.23 -17.88
N ILE A 114 0.23 3.82 -18.85
CA ILE A 114 -0.02 2.63 -19.66
C ILE A 114 0.06 1.36 -18.80
N LYS A 115 1.13 1.19 -18.00
CA LYS A 115 1.31 0.05 -17.10
C LYS A 115 0.18 -0.06 -16.08
N GLU A 116 -0.18 1.03 -15.40
CA GLU A 116 -1.32 1.10 -14.49
C GLU A 116 -2.60 0.60 -15.15
N ALA A 117 -2.92 1.11 -16.35
CA ALA A 117 -4.11 0.71 -17.07
C ALA A 117 -4.12 -0.78 -17.42
N LEU A 118 -2.97 -1.33 -17.77
CA LEU A 118 -2.83 -2.76 -18.06
C LEU A 118 -3.05 -3.59 -16.79
N PHE A 119 -2.46 -3.19 -15.66
CA PHE A 119 -2.70 -3.89 -14.39
C PHE A 119 -4.17 -3.83 -13.96
N ILE A 120 -4.85 -2.69 -14.12
CA ILE A 120 -6.28 -2.55 -13.82
C ILE A 120 -7.14 -3.44 -14.72
N ARG A 121 -6.82 -3.55 -16.02
CA ARG A 121 -7.61 -4.35 -16.96
C ARG A 121 -7.43 -5.85 -16.80
N HIS A 122 -6.23 -6.28 -16.39
CA HIS A 122 -5.88 -7.70 -16.33
C HIS A 122 -6.06 -8.34 -14.95
N ASN A 123 -6.40 -7.56 -13.91
CA ASN A 123 -6.63 -8.06 -12.56
C ASN A 123 -8.05 -7.69 -12.08
N GLU A 124 -8.61 -8.47 -11.18
CA GLU A 124 -9.84 -8.12 -10.48
C GLU A 124 -9.53 -7.06 -9.41
N VAL A 125 -9.91 -5.81 -9.67
CA VAL A 125 -9.57 -4.66 -8.82
C VAL A 125 -10.81 -3.84 -8.44
N ILE A 126 -10.75 -3.15 -7.31
CA ILE A 126 -11.80 -2.24 -6.81
C ILE A 126 -11.73 -0.83 -7.42
N ASN A 127 -10.84 -0.61 -8.38
CA ASN A 127 -10.74 0.66 -9.11
C ASN A 127 -12.08 1.04 -9.75
N ARG A 128 -12.42 2.33 -9.71
CA ARG A 128 -13.62 2.87 -10.36
C ARG A 128 -13.44 3.02 -11.87
N ASP A 129 -12.25 3.40 -12.29
CA ASP A 129 -11.88 3.56 -13.69
C ASP A 129 -11.13 2.33 -14.24
N LYS A 130 -10.95 2.27 -15.55
CA LYS A 130 -10.21 1.21 -16.27
C LYS A 130 -8.80 1.65 -16.68
N GLY A 131 -8.28 2.71 -16.06
CA GLY A 131 -7.02 3.35 -16.42
C GLY A 131 -7.07 4.07 -17.77
N LYS A 132 -5.89 4.39 -18.30
CA LYS A 132 -5.72 5.06 -19.60
C LYS A 132 -6.08 4.12 -20.76
N GLU A 133 -6.71 4.65 -21.80
CA GLU A 133 -6.95 3.93 -23.05
C GLU A 133 -5.64 3.48 -23.70
N VAL A 134 -5.55 2.20 -24.05
CA VAL A 134 -4.40 1.56 -24.69
C VAL A 134 -4.92 0.82 -25.91
N SER A 135 -4.33 1.09 -27.09
CA SER A 135 -4.73 0.40 -28.32
C SER A 135 -4.51 -1.12 -28.21
N ASP A 136 -5.41 -1.90 -28.78
CA ASP A 136 -5.40 -3.37 -28.75
C ASP A 136 -4.09 -3.99 -29.27
N ILE A 137 -3.36 -3.30 -30.16
CA ILE A 137 -2.05 -3.74 -30.65
C ILE A 137 -1.06 -3.87 -29.49
N TRP A 138 -1.04 -2.87 -28.59
CA TRP A 138 -0.17 -2.86 -27.41
C TRP A 138 -0.64 -3.86 -26.36
N THR A 139 -1.94 -4.00 -26.16
CA THR A 139 -2.52 -5.00 -25.25
C THR A 139 -2.04 -6.39 -25.62
N ASN A 140 -2.14 -6.78 -26.89
CA ASN A 140 -1.73 -8.10 -27.37
C ASN A 140 -0.24 -8.38 -27.20
N LEU A 141 0.63 -7.40 -27.43
CA LEU A 141 2.07 -7.54 -27.22
C LEU A 141 2.41 -7.73 -25.74
N ILE A 142 1.76 -6.97 -24.85
CA ILE A 142 2.08 -6.98 -23.42
C ILE A 142 1.53 -8.23 -22.72
N THR A 143 0.35 -8.72 -23.11
CA THR A 143 -0.21 -9.98 -22.59
C THR A 143 0.65 -11.18 -22.97
N ARG A 144 1.22 -11.22 -24.19
CA ARG A 144 2.11 -12.29 -24.65
C ARG A 144 3.42 -12.36 -23.86
N GLU A 145 3.98 -11.20 -23.52
CA GLU A 145 5.25 -11.09 -22.80
C GLU A 145 5.11 -11.21 -21.26
N LYS A 146 3.89 -11.40 -20.73
CA LYS A 146 3.61 -11.54 -19.27
C LYS A 146 4.15 -10.38 -18.41
N LEU A 147 4.26 -9.17 -18.97
CA LEU A 147 4.95 -8.04 -18.31
C LEU A 147 4.18 -7.46 -17.10
N CYS A 148 2.90 -7.81 -16.94
CA CYS A 148 2.01 -7.28 -15.90
C CYS A 148 1.54 -8.36 -14.92
N LYS A 149 2.44 -9.22 -14.45
CA LYS A 149 2.14 -10.07 -13.28
C LYS A 149 2.45 -9.31 -12.01
N THR A 150 1.48 -9.21 -11.10
CA THR A 150 1.75 -8.81 -9.72
C THR A 150 2.70 -9.87 -9.14
N THR A 151 3.92 -9.48 -8.81
CA THR A 151 4.85 -10.38 -8.13
C THR A 151 4.24 -10.73 -6.79
N SER A 152 3.75 -11.97 -6.64
CA SER A 152 3.39 -12.52 -5.34
C SER A 152 4.67 -12.63 -4.54
N TYR A 153 4.99 -11.63 -3.72
CA TYR A 153 5.88 -11.88 -2.60
C TYR A 153 5.13 -12.87 -1.69
N PRO A 154 5.75 -13.99 -1.29
CA PRO A 154 5.10 -14.90 -0.36
C PRO A 154 4.72 -14.12 0.90
N LEU A 155 3.50 -14.38 1.38
CA LEU A 155 2.93 -13.92 2.64
C LEU A 155 4.04 -13.68 3.69
N PHE A 156 4.02 -12.49 4.29
CA PHE A 156 4.72 -12.14 5.53
C PHE A 156 5.05 -13.37 6.40
N SER A 157 6.33 -13.70 6.57
CA SER A 157 6.76 -14.32 7.83
C SER A 157 6.38 -13.35 8.95
N PRO A 158 5.65 -13.76 10.00
CA PRO A 158 5.22 -12.86 11.05
C PRO A 158 6.44 -12.19 11.69
N ILE A 159 6.52 -10.86 11.56
CA ILE A 159 7.38 -10.04 12.42
C ILE A 159 6.81 -10.24 13.82
N LYS A 160 7.46 -11.09 14.62
CA LYS A 160 7.19 -11.16 16.06
C LYS A 160 7.43 -9.76 16.61
N GLN A 161 6.36 -9.10 17.04
CA GLN A 161 6.45 -7.92 17.89
C GLN A 161 7.18 -8.31 19.17
N THR A 162 8.45 -7.94 19.31
CA THR A 162 9.04 -7.82 20.65
C THR A 162 8.70 -6.44 21.16
N VAL A 163 7.57 -6.36 21.89
CA VAL A 163 7.30 -5.25 22.78
C VAL A 163 8.38 -5.29 23.86
N SER A 164 9.23 -4.27 23.88
CA SER A 164 10.20 -4.07 24.94
C SER A 164 9.45 -3.67 26.21
N LEU A 165 9.39 -4.57 27.18
CA LEU A 165 9.12 -4.21 28.57
C LEU A 165 10.40 -4.43 29.34
N HIS A 166 11.05 -3.33 29.70
CA HIS A 166 12.04 -3.31 30.76
C HIS A 166 11.36 -3.70 32.08
N THR A 167 11.86 -4.73 32.77
CA THR A 167 12.44 -4.62 34.13
C THR A 167 12.86 -5.99 34.68
N ASN A 168 14.19 -6.13 34.86
CA ASN A 168 14.91 -6.49 36.08
C ASN A 168 14.74 -7.86 36.79
N ILE A 169 15.91 -8.52 36.92
CA ILE A 169 16.52 -9.17 38.10
C ILE A 169 16.76 -10.69 38.03
N SER A 170 18.05 -10.99 38.21
CA SER A 170 18.67 -12.19 38.80
C SER A 170 18.94 -13.45 37.96
N ALA A 171 20.25 -13.73 37.89
CA ALA A 171 20.90 -15.00 38.20
C ALA A 171 21.35 -15.90 37.04
N LEU A 172 22.69 -15.94 36.89
CA LEU A 172 23.53 -17.13 36.58
C LEU A 172 23.36 -17.69 35.14
N LYS A 173 24.37 -18.01 34.35
CA LYS A 173 25.79 -18.28 34.59
C LYS A 173 26.50 -18.20 33.22
N THR A 174 27.74 -17.74 33.26
CA THR A 174 28.80 -17.85 32.24
C THR A 174 28.86 -19.18 31.50
N GLU A 175 29.10 -19.12 30.18
CA GLU A 175 30.20 -19.83 29.50
C GLU A 175 30.48 -19.24 28.10
N ARG A 176 31.77 -19.00 27.81
CA ARG A 176 32.35 -18.63 26.50
C ARG A 176 32.72 -19.90 25.73
N VAL A 177 33.19 -19.70 24.48
CA VAL A 177 34.00 -20.57 23.58
C VAL A 177 33.13 -21.11 22.43
N SER A 178 33.46 -21.05 21.13
CA SER A 178 34.61 -20.55 20.35
C SER A 178 34.19 -20.47 18.87
N SER A 179 34.86 -19.60 18.14
CA SER A 179 34.94 -19.48 16.67
C SER A 179 35.17 -20.82 15.95
N GLN A 180 34.51 -21.03 14.80
CA GLN A 180 35.14 -21.54 13.57
C GLN A 180 34.19 -21.46 12.35
N SER A 181 34.82 -21.17 11.22
CA SER A 181 34.29 -20.83 9.90
C SER A 181 33.77 -22.04 9.09
N TYR A 182 33.12 -21.73 7.96
CA TYR A 182 33.12 -22.39 6.63
C TYR A 182 31.76 -22.82 6.04
N ALA A 183 31.66 -22.53 4.73
CA ALA A 183 30.93 -23.19 3.64
C ALA A 183 29.45 -22.84 3.36
N VAL A 184 29.30 -21.96 2.35
CA VAL A 184 28.58 -22.15 1.07
C VAL A 184 27.48 -23.22 1.05
N VAL A 185 26.24 -22.79 0.78
CA VAL A 185 25.27 -23.62 0.07
C VAL A 185 24.54 -22.76 -0.98
N VAL A 186 24.75 -23.12 -2.24
CA VAL A 186 24.04 -22.67 -3.43
C VAL A 186 22.84 -23.59 -3.64
N TYR A 187 21.66 -23.05 -3.88
CA TYR A 187 20.57 -23.80 -4.51
C TYR A 187 20.00 -23.03 -5.69
N CYS A 188 20.21 -23.60 -6.88
CA CYS A 188 19.54 -23.26 -8.13
C CYS A 188 18.49 -24.35 -8.36
N TYR A 189 17.22 -23.98 -8.56
CA TYR A 189 16.21 -24.89 -9.08
C TYR A 189 15.83 -24.45 -10.49
N GLN A 190 15.65 -25.45 -11.35
CA GLN A 190 15.52 -25.40 -12.82
C GLN A 190 14.43 -24.48 -13.33
#